data_AF-A0A1A7KL03-F1
#
_entry.id   AF-A0A1A7KL03-F1
#
_cell.length_a   1.000
_cell.length_b   1.000
_cell.length_c   1.000
_cell.angle_alpha   90.00
_cell.angle_beta   90.00
_cell.angle_gamma   90.00
#
_symmetry.space_group_name_H-M   'P 1'
#
loop_
_entity.id
_entity.type
_entity.pdbx_description
1 polymer ?
#
loop_
_entity_poly.entity_id
_entity_poly.type
_entity_poly.pdbx_seq_one_letter_code
_entity_poly.pdbx_strand_id
1 'polypeptide(L)'
;MQPMEKFVIVLKGLGLFLLLSAILFIIQWQLAEKNVMVLNYKIHILIFFITLISLLTMFVVFVLEKKNIIGFIFLGFVVFKMFAMGYIAVFQKDFELNIVPYFVLYWIYLLIEVVFVLKLVKKQD
;
A
#
# COMPACT_ATOMS: atom_id res chain seq x y z
N MET A 1 -22.69 -11.62 -6.92
CA MET A 1 -21.40 -12.28 -7.24
C MET A 1 -21.24 -13.50 -6.36
N GLN A 2 -20.89 -14.67 -6.91
CA GLN A 2 -20.77 -15.90 -6.11
C GLN A 2 -19.57 -15.81 -5.13
N PRO A 3 -19.62 -16.47 -3.95
CA PRO A 3 -18.53 -16.41 -2.96
C PRO A 3 -17.15 -16.78 -3.52
N MET A 4 -17.10 -17.79 -4.39
CA MET A 4 -15.87 -18.26 -5.02
C MET A 4 -15.26 -17.21 -5.95
N GLU A 5 -16.08 -16.46 -6.70
CA GLU A 5 -15.60 -15.41 -7.59
C GLU A 5 -15.01 -14.22 -6.80
N LYS A 6 -15.62 -13.86 -5.67
CA LYS A 6 -15.10 -12.82 -4.78
C LYS A 6 -13.74 -13.21 -4.21
N PHE A 7 -13.60 -14.45 -3.76
CA PHE A 7 -12.34 -14.97 -3.23
C PHE A 7 -11.23 -14.92 -4.28
N VAL A 8 -11.53 -15.31 -5.52
CA VAL A 8 -10.57 -15.23 -6.64
C VAL A 8 -10.16 -13.78 -6.93
N ILE A 9 -11.07 -12.80 -6.84
CA ILE A 9 -10.73 -11.38 -7.00
C ILE A 9 -9.78 -10.92 -5.91
N VAL A 10 -10.09 -11.22 -4.65
CA VAL A 10 -9.26 -10.86 -3.51
C VAL A 10 -7.86 -11.46 -3.66
N LEU A 11 -7.77 -12.75 -4.01
CA LEU A 11 -6.50 -13.44 -4.19
C LEU A 11 -5.67 -12.85 -5.32
N LYS A 12 -6.29 -12.56 -6.48
CA LYS A 12 -5.62 -11.87 -7.60
C LYS A 12 -5.15 -10.48 -7.21
N GLY A 13 -5.96 -9.75 -6.43
CA GLY A 13 -5.62 -8.44 -5.92
C GLY A 13 -4.39 -8.46 -5.01
N LEU A 14 -4.43 -9.33 -4.00
CA LEU A 14 -3.32 -9.56 -3.09
C LEU A 14 -2.05 -10.03 -3.82
N GLY A 15 -2.18 -11.00 -4.73
CA GLY A 15 -1.06 -11.51 -5.51
C GLY A 15 -0.39 -10.41 -6.33
N LEU A 16 -1.17 -9.56 -7.00
CA LEU A 16 -0.63 -8.43 -7.76
C LEU A 16 0.02 -7.38 -6.84
N PHE A 17 -0.59 -7.09 -5.68
CA PHE A 17 0.00 -6.18 -4.69
C PHE A 17 1.36 -6.69 -4.19
N LEU A 18 1.43 -7.97 -3.81
CA LEU A 18 2.67 -8.60 -3.33
C LEU A 18 3.74 -8.64 -4.42
N LEU A 19 3.36 -8.92 -5.67
CA LEU A 19 4.27 -8.89 -6.81
C LEU A 19 4.86 -7.48 -7.02
N LEU A 20 4.02 -6.45 -7.03
CA LEU A 20 4.47 -5.06 -7.19
C LEU A 20 5.36 -4.63 -6.01
N SER A 21 5.00 -5.03 -4.79
CA SER A 21 5.81 -4.75 -3.59
C SER A 21 7.18 -5.42 -3.68
N ALA A 22 7.23 -6.68 -4.10
CA ALA A 22 8.49 -7.41 -4.31
C ALA A 22 9.38 -6.71 -5.35
N ILE A 23 8.80 -6.22 -6.45
CA ILE A 23 9.52 -5.43 -7.45
C ILE A 23 10.12 -4.17 -6.81
N LEU A 24 9.38 -3.45 -5.97
CA LEU A 24 9.90 -2.25 -5.29
C LEU A 24 11.05 -2.59 -4.34
N PHE A 25 10.99 -3.71 -3.62
CA PHE A 25 12.10 -4.16 -2.77
C PHE A 25 13.33 -4.53 -3.60
N ILE A 26 13.16 -5.19 -4.75
CA ILE A 26 14.24 -5.51 -5.69
C ILE A 26 14.86 -4.22 -6.25
N ILE A 27 14.04 -3.25 -6.66
CA ILE A 27 14.52 -1.95 -7.16
C ILE A 27 15.34 -1.24 -6.09
N GLN A 28 14.84 -1.16 -4.84
CA GLN A 28 15.61 -0.57 -3.75
C GLN A 28 16.95 -1.28 -3.54
N TRP A 29 16.97 -2.61 -3.59
CA TRP A 29 18.19 -3.40 -3.46
C TRP A 29 19.20 -3.12 -4.57
N GLN A 30 18.76 -3.11 -5.82
CA GLN A 30 19.63 -2.79 -6.95
C GLN A 30 20.18 -1.36 -6.90
N LEU A 31 19.39 -0.38 -6.43
CA LEU A 31 19.83 1.00 -6.24
C LEU A 31 20.89 1.12 -5.14
N ALA A 32 20.76 0.33 -4.06
CA ALA A 32 21.73 0.28 -2.98
C ALA A 32 23.04 -0.37 -3.44
N GLU A 33 23.01 -1.49 -4.17
CA GLU A 33 24.23 -2.15 -4.68
C GLU A 33 25.02 -1.26 -5.64
N LYS A 34 24.34 -0.43 -6.44
CA LYS A 34 24.98 0.50 -7.37
C LYS A 34 25.43 1.82 -6.71
N ASN A 35 25.29 1.96 -5.39
CA ASN A 35 25.56 3.20 -4.64
C ASN A 35 24.79 4.43 -5.19
N VAL A 36 23.67 4.23 -5.88
CA VAL A 36 22.83 5.33 -6.40
C VAL A 36 21.99 5.92 -5.28
N MET A 37 21.42 5.05 -4.44
CA MET A 37 20.56 5.46 -3.34
C MET A 37 20.46 4.35 -2.29
N VAL A 38 20.82 4.66 -1.04
CA VAL A 38 20.79 3.69 0.07
C VAL A 38 19.67 4.09 1.03
N LEU A 39 18.50 3.46 0.86
CA LEU A 39 17.36 3.66 1.75
C LEU A 39 17.36 2.60 2.85
N ASN A 40 17.04 3.01 4.08
CA ASN A 40 16.74 2.11 5.19
C ASN A 40 15.50 1.26 4.87
N TYR A 41 15.68 -0.06 4.80
CA TYR A 41 14.63 -1.05 4.53
C TYR A 41 13.52 -1.06 5.57
N LYS A 42 13.80 -0.69 6.82
CA LYS A 42 12.78 -0.68 7.90
C LYS A 42 11.63 0.25 7.56
N ILE A 43 11.93 1.40 6.96
CA ILE A 43 10.93 2.39 6.53
C ILE A 43 10.10 1.84 5.38
N HIS A 44 10.72 1.21 4.37
CA HIS A 44 9.99 0.58 3.27
C HIS A 44 9.08 -0.54 3.80
N ILE A 45 9.58 -1.41 4.68
CA ILE A 45 8.79 -2.46 5.32
C ILE A 45 7.58 -1.87 6.05
N LEU A 46 7.75 -0.77 6.77
CA LEU A 46 6.65 -0.10 7.47
C LEU A 46 5.58 0.43 6.49
N ILE A 47 5.99 1.10 5.40
CA ILE A 47 5.08 1.57 4.34
C ILE A 47 4.32 0.40 3.70
N PHE A 48 5.04 -0.70 3.42
CA PHE A 48 4.46 -1.93 2.90
C PHE A 48 3.37 -2.48 3.84
N PHE A 49 3.68 -2.65 5.13
CA PHE A 49 2.74 -3.23 6.09
C PHE A 49 1.51 -2.35 6.32
N ILE A 50 1.68 -1.03 6.43
CA ILE A 50 0.54 -0.12 6.59
C ILE A 50 -0.38 -0.20 5.35
N THR A 51 0.19 -0.35 4.15
CA THR A 51 -0.59 -0.53 2.92
C THR A 51 -1.25 -1.90 2.84
N LEU A 52 -0.56 -2.96 3.25
CA LEU A 52 -1.11 -4.32 3.31
C LEU A 52 -2.32 -4.39 4.25
N ILE A 53 -2.22 -3.82 5.45
CA ILE A 53 -3.32 -3.80 6.44
C ILE A 53 -4.53 -3.08 5.87
N SER A 54 -4.33 -1.95 5.18
CA SER A 54 -5.40 -1.21 4.53
C SER A 54 -6.09 -2.05 3.45
N LEU A 55 -5.32 -2.68 2.54
CA LEU A 55 -5.87 -3.57 1.51
C LEU A 55 -6.64 -4.76 2.10
N LEU A 56 -6.08 -5.43 3.11
CA LEU A 56 -6.75 -6.53 3.80
C LEU A 56 -8.09 -6.08 4.41
N THR A 57 -8.11 -4.91 5.05
CA THR A 57 -9.34 -4.36 5.63
C THR A 57 -10.40 -4.11 4.56
N MET A 58 -10.00 -3.54 3.42
CA MET A 58 -10.91 -3.30 2.29
C MET A 58 -11.40 -4.61 1.66
N PHE A 59 -10.55 -5.64 1.56
CA PHE A 59 -10.97 -6.96 1.08
C PHE A 59 -11.97 -7.64 2.02
N VAL A 60 -11.78 -7.54 3.33
CA VAL A 60 -12.76 -8.03 4.31
C VAL A 60 -14.11 -7.34 4.09
N VAL A 61 -14.12 -6.01 3.97
CA VAL A 61 -15.34 -5.23 3.75
C VAL A 61 -16.00 -5.57 2.40
N PHE A 62 -15.20 -5.84 1.37
CA PHE A 62 -15.67 -6.29 0.07
C PHE A 62 -16.39 -7.65 0.16
N VAL A 63 -15.83 -8.60 0.90
CA VAL A 63 -16.44 -9.93 1.13
C VAL A 63 -17.77 -9.79 1.90
N LEU A 64 -17.83 -8.88 2.86
CA LEU A 64 -19.03 -8.56 3.66
C LEU A 64 -20.10 -7.74 2.90
N GLU A 65 -19.88 -7.41 1.62
CA GLU A 65 -20.82 -6.68 0.76
C GLU A 65 -21.22 -5.28 1.25
N LYS A 66 -20.41 -4.64 2.10
CA LYS A 66 -20.68 -3.28 2.62
C LYS A 66 -20.13 -2.19 1.69
N LYS A 67 -20.73 -2.07 0.49
CA LYS A 67 -20.23 -1.24 -0.62
C LYS A 67 -19.90 0.20 -0.25
N ASN A 68 -20.84 0.87 0.41
CA ASN A 68 -20.72 2.29 0.73
C ASN A 68 -19.58 2.57 1.72
N ILE A 69 -19.09 1.55 2.45
CA ILE A 69 -18.09 1.72 3.51
C ILE A 69 -16.66 1.64 2.97
N ILE A 70 -16.42 0.95 1.84
CA ILE A 70 -15.05 0.77 1.31
C ILE A 70 -14.37 2.12 1.04
N GLY A 71 -15.08 3.07 0.44
CA GLY A 71 -14.55 4.42 0.18
C GLY A 71 -14.20 5.18 1.45
N PHE A 72 -15.03 5.09 2.50
CA PHE A 72 -14.76 5.71 3.80
C PHE A 72 -13.56 5.06 4.50
N ILE A 73 -13.45 3.73 4.44
CA ILE A 73 -12.31 3.01 5.00
C ILE A 73 -11.03 3.40 4.28
N PHE A 74 -11.05 3.44 2.94
CA PHE A 74 -9.91 3.92 2.16
C PHE A 74 -9.50 5.32 2.58
N LEU A 75 -10.43 6.27 2.65
CA LEU A 75 -10.13 7.64 3.07
C LEU A 75 -9.53 7.69 4.48
N GLY A 76 -10.10 6.94 5.43
CA GLY A 76 -9.57 6.81 6.79
C GLY A 76 -8.13 6.30 6.82
N PHE A 77 -7.81 5.29 6.00
CA PHE A 77 -6.44 4.78 5.87
C PHE A 77 -5.50 5.78 5.20
N VAL A 78 -5.95 6.57 4.22
CA VAL A 78 -5.14 7.64 3.64
C VAL A 78 -4.75 8.65 4.70
N VAL A 79 -5.72 9.12 5.52
CA VAL A 79 -5.43 10.05 6.62
C VAL A 79 -4.46 9.40 7.63
N PHE A 80 -4.74 8.18 8.07
CA PHE A 80 -3.87 7.44 8.99
C PHE A 80 -2.43 7.30 8.46
N LYS A 81 -2.28 6.95 7.18
CA LYS A 81 -0.97 6.85 6.53
C LYS A 81 -0.24 8.18 6.50
N MET A 82 -0.92 9.28 6.18
CA MET A 82 -0.30 10.61 6.21
C MET A 82 0.25 10.95 7.59
N PHE A 83 -0.50 10.63 8.66
CA PHE A 83 0.00 10.78 10.03
C PHE A 83 1.18 9.84 10.34
N ALA A 84 1.11 8.59 9.90
CA ALA A 84 2.22 7.64 10.08
C ALA A 84 3.49 8.12 9.38
N MET A 85 3.37 8.65 8.15
CA MET A 85 4.49 9.24 7.42
C MET A 85 5.03 10.49 8.11
N GLY A 86 4.15 11.36 8.63
CA GLY A 86 4.56 12.52 9.43
C GLY A 86 5.31 12.12 10.70
N TYR A 87 4.84 11.09 11.41
CA TYR A 87 5.53 10.53 12.58
C TYR A 87 6.92 10.00 12.19
N ILE A 88 7.01 9.19 11.14
CA ILE A 88 8.29 8.66 10.66
C ILE A 88 9.24 9.81 10.29
N ALA A 89 8.75 10.85 9.61
CA ALA A 89 9.55 11.99 9.19
C ALA A 89 10.14 12.77 10.37
N VAL A 90 9.41 12.89 11.48
CA VAL A 90 9.87 13.62 12.67
C VAL A 90 10.83 12.78 13.52
N PHE A 91 10.59 11.46 13.63
CA PHE A 91 11.30 10.61 14.59
C PHE A 91 12.39 9.72 13.98
N GLN A 92 12.48 9.61 12.65
CA GLN A 92 13.50 8.81 11.96
C GLN A 92 14.42 9.72 11.13
N LYS A 93 15.67 9.91 11.60
CA LYS A 93 16.68 10.73 10.90
C LYS A 93 16.96 10.26 9.46
N ASP A 94 16.95 8.94 9.23
CA ASP A 94 17.14 8.37 7.90
C ASP A 94 16.05 8.80 6.91
N PHE A 95 14.83 9.01 7.41
CA PHE A 95 13.71 9.52 6.64
C PHE A 95 13.91 10.98 6.27
N GLU A 96 14.27 11.81 7.24
CA GLU A 96 14.52 13.24 7.04
C GLU A 96 15.55 13.48 5.94
N LEU A 97 16.66 12.73 5.97
CA LEU A 97 17.74 12.83 4.98
C LEU A 97 17.33 12.35 3.58
N ASN A 98 16.31 11.49 3.48
CA ASN A 98 15.86 10.89 2.23
C ASN A 98 14.35 11.10 1.99
N ILE A 99 13.86 12.28 2.37
CA ILE A 99 12.42 12.57 2.41
C ILE A 99 11.77 12.36 1.04
N VAL A 100 12.42 12.81 -0.04
CA VAL A 100 11.90 12.72 -1.41
C VAL A 100 11.77 11.26 -1.87
N PRO A 101 12.83 10.41 -1.80
CA PRO A 101 12.71 8.99 -2.12
C PRO A 101 11.60 8.26 -1.36
N TYR A 102 11.50 8.48 -0.04
CA TYR A 102 10.47 7.82 0.75
C TYR A 102 9.07 8.33 0.46
N PHE A 103 8.93 9.62 0.15
CA PHE A 103 7.67 10.19 -0.29
C PHE A 103 7.24 9.58 -1.63
N VAL A 104 8.15 9.47 -2.60
CA VAL A 104 7.87 8.81 -3.89
C VAL A 104 7.44 7.35 -3.67
N LEU A 105 8.18 6.62 -2.83
CA LEU A 105 7.84 5.23 -2.48
C LEU A 105 6.44 5.12 -1.89
N TYR A 106 6.09 5.99 -0.93
CA TYR A 106 4.76 6.09 -0.36
C TYR A 106 3.68 6.33 -1.43
N TRP A 107 3.90 7.28 -2.35
CA TRP A 107 2.95 7.57 -3.42
C TRP A 107 2.76 6.41 -4.38
N ILE A 108 3.81 5.62 -4.66
CA ILE A 108 3.67 4.41 -5.47
C ILE A 108 2.74 3.42 -4.77
N TYR A 109 2.94 3.16 -3.48
CA TYR A 109 2.04 2.30 -2.70
C TYR A 109 0.60 2.81 -2.66
N LEU A 110 0.41 4.12 -2.50
CA LEU A 110 -0.90 4.76 -2.51
C LEU A 110 -1.57 4.62 -3.89
N LEU A 111 -0.84 4.83 -4.98
CA LEU A 111 -1.36 4.68 -6.34
C LEU A 111 -1.82 3.24 -6.60
N ILE A 112 -1.01 2.26 -6.19
CA ILE A 112 -1.36 0.84 -6.29
C ILE A 112 -2.67 0.57 -5.55
N GLU A 113 -2.79 1.07 -4.32
CA GLU A 113 -3.99 0.95 -3.51
C GLU A 113 -5.22 1.61 -4.15
N VAL A 114 -5.10 2.85 -4.64
CA VAL A 114 -6.19 3.56 -5.35
C VAL A 114 -6.70 2.73 -6.52
N VAL A 115 -5.79 2.19 -7.34
CA VAL A 115 -6.18 1.34 -8.48
C VAL A 115 -6.93 0.09 -8.02
N PHE A 116 -6.53 -0.53 -6.91
CA PHE A 116 -7.26 -1.66 -6.33
C PHE A 116 -8.64 -1.27 -5.83
N VAL A 117 -8.76 -0.17 -5.09
CA VAL A 117 -10.04 0.31 -4.55
C VAL A 117 -11.01 0.63 -5.66
N LEU A 118 -10.58 1.36 -6.69
CA LEU A 118 -11.42 1.68 -7.85
C LEU A 118 -11.94 0.40 -8.54
N LYS A 119 -11.09 -0.64 -8.65
CA LYS A 119 -11.52 -1.94 -9.20
C LYS A 119 -12.50 -2.67 -8.30
N LEU A 120 -12.33 -2.61 -6.97
CA LEU A 120 -13.25 -3.25 -6.02
C LEU A 120 -14.61 -2.57 -6.03
N VAL A 121 -14.65 -1.24 -5.99
CA VAL A 121 -15.90 -0.45 -6.02
C VAL A 121 -16.67 -0.73 -7.32
N LYS A 122 -16.00 -0.64 -8.48
CA LYS A 122 -16.63 -0.92 -9.79
C LYS A 122 -17.18 -2.34 -9.95
N LYS A 123 -16.64 -3.32 -9.22
CA LYS A 123 -17.12 -4.71 -9.26
C LYS A 123 -18.25 -4.98 -8.29
N GLN A 124 -18.45 -4.07 -7.34
CA GLN A 124 -19.60 -4.14 -6.46
C GLN A 124 -20.82 -3.50 -7.09
N ASP A 125 -20.69 -2.42 -7.85
CA ASP A 125 -21.78 -1.86 -8.67
C ASP A 125 -22.30 -2.87 -9.71
#